data_AF-A0A1E4SBX9-F1
#
_entry.id   AF-A0A1E4SBX9-F1
#
_cell.length_a   1.000
_cell.length_b   1.000
_cell.length_c   1.000
_cell.angle_alpha   90.00
_cell.angle_beta   90.00
_cell.angle_gamma   90.00
#
_symmetry.space_group_name_H-M   'P 1'
#
loop_
_entity.id
_entity.type
_entity.pdbx_description
1 polymer ?
#
loop_
_entity_poly.entity_id
_entity_poly.type
_entity_poly.pdbx_seq_one_letter_code
_entity_poly.pdbx_strand_id
1 'polypeptide(L)'
;MADDEYLKALEAQRRNFEAQFGSLESLGYDDKSKNVPESEESEESGSNDSDDIELDSSESDAHSDSEDVESDFEGFDEAPEPVVKPKVVRLNLGSGSPPPITTKKERKLARLGRAPTLAEIEEKERVLSKITKKQQAQAAKEDDDNLENDVKLQRLLKESHILASQLEYSGADVTLQTIDYEDPTGKARRRALDSRIRSIAALNSSTGGLPKKLESMPMHARKGMIKSRQQKIAQFEEEAKNAGIVLSKVKKGELRDLNIGKGSTLASDRIGTGKKVEKRIRDRGLKINGVGRATRNGIVIAQADIDRINGSLRGGRGGRGGRGGRGGREGGRGRGRK
;
A
#
# COMPACT_ATOMS: atom_id res chain seq x y z
N MET A 1 9.85 -14.57 35.91
CA MET A 1 10.21 -14.01 34.59
C MET A 1 10.44 -15.09 33.53
N ALA A 2 11.38 -16.03 33.68
CA ALA A 2 11.58 -17.09 32.68
C ALA A 2 10.43 -18.11 32.64
N ASP A 3 9.83 -18.42 33.79
CA ASP A 3 8.75 -19.41 33.89
C ASP A 3 7.41 -18.85 33.35
N ASP A 4 7.17 -17.55 33.50
CA ASP A 4 5.97 -16.87 33.00
C ASP A 4 5.96 -16.81 31.46
N GLU A 5 7.13 -16.55 30.86
CA GLU A 5 7.28 -16.58 29.40
C GLU A 5 7.11 -18.00 28.85
N TYR A 6 7.56 -19.02 29.59
CA TYR A 6 7.39 -20.41 29.22
C TYR A 6 5.92 -20.85 29.28
N LEU A 7 5.18 -20.47 30.32
CA LEU A 7 3.73 -20.72 30.44
C LEU A 7 2.95 -20.05 29.30
N LYS A 8 3.28 -18.80 28.97
CA LYS A 8 2.66 -18.07 27.86
C LYS A 8 2.94 -18.71 26.50
N ALA A 9 4.14 -19.27 26.30
CA ALA A 9 4.49 -19.98 25.07
C ALA A 9 3.68 -21.28 24.93
N LEU A 10 3.45 -22.01 26.02
CA LEU A 10 2.63 -23.23 26.02
C LEU A 10 1.15 -22.93 25.76
N GLU A 11 0.62 -21.84 26.34
CA GLU A 11 -0.76 -21.40 26.08
C GLU A 11 -0.96 -21.01 24.61
N ALA A 12 0.02 -20.34 23.99
CA ALA A 12 -0.01 -20.00 22.57
C ALA A 12 0.00 -21.26 21.67
N GLN A 13 0.77 -22.28 22.03
CA GLN A 13 0.77 -23.56 21.30
C GLN A 13 -0.57 -24.28 21.44
N ARG A 14 -1.16 -24.28 22.63
CA ARG A 14 -2.49 -24.84 22.88
C ARG A 14 -3.55 -24.17 22.02
N ARG A 15 -3.62 -22.82 21.99
CA ARG A 15 -4.60 -22.10 21.16
C ARG A 15 -4.46 -22.40 19.67
N ASN A 16 -3.23 -22.51 19.17
CA ASN A 16 -2.97 -22.87 17.78
C ASN A 16 -3.41 -24.31 17.47
N PHE A 17 -3.22 -25.24 18.42
CA PHE A 17 -3.66 -26.62 18.30
C PHE A 17 -5.19 -26.74 18.33
N GLU A 18 -5.86 -26.08 19.28
CA GLU A 18 -7.32 -26.08 19.38
C GLU A 18 -7.99 -25.44 18.16
N ALA A 19 -7.37 -24.42 17.56
CA ALA A 19 -7.86 -23.81 16.32
C ALA A 19 -7.79 -24.75 15.10
N GLN A 20 -6.82 -25.67 15.06
CA GLN A 20 -6.62 -26.60 13.94
C GLN A 20 -7.36 -27.93 14.12
N PHE A 21 -7.48 -28.41 15.36
CA PHE A 21 -7.95 -29.77 15.67
C PHE A 21 -9.22 -29.80 16.53
N GLY A 22 -9.73 -28.64 16.97
CA GLY A 22 -10.82 -28.54 17.95
C GLY A 22 -10.31 -28.65 19.39
N SER A 23 -11.16 -28.35 20.38
CA SER A 23 -10.76 -28.43 21.79
C SER A 23 -10.48 -29.88 22.20
N LEU A 24 -9.50 -30.09 23.07
CA LEU A 24 -9.17 -31.44 23.60
C LEU A 24 -10.38 -32.10 24.29
N GLU A 25 -11.23 -31.29 24.95
CA GLU A 25 -12.50 -31.71 25.55
C GLU A 25 -13.50 -32.21 24.48
N SER A 26 -13.54 -31.58 23.29
CA SER A 26 -14.38 -32.05 22.17
C SER A 26 -13.93 -33.40 21.59
N LEU A 27 -12.66 -33.77 21.82
CA LEU A 27 -12.06 -35.04 21.43
C LEU A 27 -12.15 -36.12 22.53
N GLY A 28 -12.80 -35.80 23.66
CA GLY A 28 -13.04 -36.72 24.77
C GLY A 28 -11.83 -36.93 25.70
N TYR A 29 -10.90 -35.97 25.75
CA TYR A 29 -9.75 -36.01 26.67
C TYR A 29 -9.89 -34.94 27.75
N ASP A 30 -9.68 -35.33 29.02
CA ASP A 30 -9.65 -34.41 30.16
C ASP A 30 -8.32 -33.65 30.20
N ASP A 31 -8.42 -32.32 30.14
CA ASP A 31 -7.27 -31.44 30.13
C ASP A 31 -6.77 -31.11 31.56
N LYS A 32 -5.60 -31.66 31.90
CA LYS A 32 -4.97 -31.49 33.22
C LYS A 32 -4.34 -30.11 33.43
N SER A 33 -4.20 -29.30 32.38
CA SER A 33 -3.55 -27.98 32.47
C SER A 33 -4.46 -26.87 33.01
N LYS A 34 -5.77 -27.10 33.08
CA LYS A 34 -6.75 -26.16 33.68
C LYS A 34 -6.79 -26.22 35.22
N ASN A 35 -6.33 -27.31 35.84
CA ASN A 35 -6.50 -27.56 37.28
C ASN A 35 -5.25 -27.27 38.13
N VAL A 36 -4.42 -26.30 37.74
CA VAL A 36 -3.31 -25.86 38.61
C VAL A 36 -3.89 -24.89 39.65
N PRO A 37 -3.84 -25.21 40.96
CA PRO A 37 -4.29 -24.28 42.00
C PRO A 37 -3.31 -23.10 42.07
N GLU A 38 -3.82 -21.90 41.84
CA GLU A 38 -3.14 -20.64 42.13
C GLU A 38 -2.91 -20.55 43.64
N SER A 39 -1.66 -20.71 44.07
CA SER A 39 -1.22 -20.43 45.44
C SER A 39 -0.92 -18.93 45.59
N GLU A 40 -1.60 -18.35 46.57
CA GLU A 40 -1.51 -16.97 47.06
C GLU A 40 -0.09 -16.54 47.47
N GLU A 41 0.35 -15.34 47.07
CA GLU A 41 1.17 -14.42 47.89
C GLU A 41 1.16 -12.98 47.29
N SER A 42 0.24 -12.16 47.84
CA SER A 42 0.30 -10.74 48.29
C SER A 42 1.09 -9.62 47.54
N GLU A 43 0.31 -8.59 47.15
CA GLU A 43 0.45 -7.11 47.31
C GLU A 43 1.71 -6.38 46.73
N GLU A 44 1.68 -5.19 46.10
CA GLU A 44 0.90 -3.96 46.35
C GLU A 44 1.02 -2.93 45.17
N SER A 45 0.02 -2.04 45.06
CA SER A 45 0.06 -0.62 44.63
C SER A 45 -0.73 -0.21 43.36
N GLY A 46 -1.66 0.73 43.56
CA GLY A 46 -2.16 1.62 42.50
C GLY A 46 -3.66 1.95 42.50
N SER A 47 -4.12 2.73 43.49
CA SER A 47 -5.48 3.27 43.65
C SER A 47 -6.06 4.05 42.44
N ASN A 48 -7.34 3.86 42.13
CA ASN A 48 -8.43 4.85 42.31
C ASN A 48 -9.63 4.55 41.39
N ASP A 49 -10.81 4.63 42.01
CA ASP A 49 -12.01 5.37 41.58
C ASP A 49 -13.31 4.56 41.53
N SER A 50 -14.36 5.27 41.90
CA SER A 50 -15.55 4.86 42.62
C SER A 50 -16.76 4.60 41.71
N ASP A 51 -17.83 4.08 42.34
CA ASP A 51 -19.25 4.11 41.97
C ASP A 51 -19.79 2.83 41.29
N ASP A 52 -20.47 1.93 42.02
CA ASP A 52 -21.84 2.01 42.55
C ASP A 52 -22.91 1.69 41.49
N ILE A 53 -23.39 0.44 41.47
CA ILE A 53 -24.77 0.10 41.06
C ILE A 53 -25.23 -1.19 41.76
N GLU A 54 -26.19 -1.04 42.68
CA GLU A 54 -27.04 -2.08 43.25
C GLU A 54 -27.99 -2.68 42.19
N LEU A 55 -28.21 -4.00 42.19
CA LEU A 55 -29.51 -4.53 41.76
C LEU A 55 -29.87 -5.87 42.44
N ASP A 56 -31.03 -5.81 43.07
CA ASP A 56 -31.75 -6.78 43.89
C ASP A 56 -32.53 -7.83 43.08
N SER A 57 -32.81 -8.95 43.76
CA SER A 57 -34.10 -9.67 43.79
C SER A 57 -34.31 -11.01 43.07
N SER A 58 -34.64 -12.00 43.93
CA SER A 58 -35.61 -13.11 43.80
C SER A 58 -35.25 -14.34 42.95
N GLU A 59 -35.76 -15.55 43.19
CA GLU A 59 -36.19 -16.40 44.32
C GLU A 59 -36.78 -17.68 43.66
N SER A 60 -37.06 -18.73 44.45
CA SER A 60 -37.82 -19.98 44.13
C SER A 60 -37.05 -21.10 43.41
N ASP A 61 -37.21 -22.40 43.68
CA ASP A 61 -37.98 -23.21 44.66
C ASP A 61 -37.40 -24.65 44.60
N ALA A 62 -36.89 -25.23 45.68
CA ALA A 62 -37.45 -26.32 46.50
C ALA A 62 -38.01 -27.60 45.80
N HIS A 63 -37.35 -28.75 46.05
CA HIS A 63 -37.86 -30.04 46.59
C HIS A 63 -36.89 -31.20 46.26
N SER A 64 -36.25 -31.84 47.26
CA SER A 64 -36.73 -32.99 48.05
C SER A 64 -36.30 -34.33 47.43
N ASP A 65 -35.41 -35.09 48.06
CA ASP A 65 -35.80 -36.18 48.98
C ASP A 65 -34.57 -36.87 49.59
N SER A 66 -34.70 -37.24 50.85
CA SER A 66 -33.73 -37.95 51.68
C SER A 66 -33.80 -39.46 51.43
N GLU A 67 -32.69 -40.18 51.62
CA GLU A 67 -32.62 -41.22 52.67
C GLU A 67 -31.21 -41.78 52.84
N ASP A 68 -30.98 -42.17 54.08
CA ASP A 68 -29.77 -42.47 54.81
C ASP A 68 -29.66 -44.00 54.97
N VAL A 69 -28.55 -44.62 54.56
CA VAL A 69 -28.17 -45.95 55.07
C VAL A 69 -26.64 -46.11 55.01
N GLU A 70 -25.99 -46.06 56.17
CA GLU A 70 -24.66 -46.60 56.40
C GLU A 70 -24.65 -48.13 56.23
N SER A 71 -23.64 -48.70 55.56
CA SER A 71 -23.10 -50.00 55.94
C SER A 71 -21.67 -50.20 55.45
N ASP A 72 -20.83 -50.49 56.42
CA ASP A 72 -19.41 -50.84 56.40
C ASP A 72 -19.18 -52.23 55.77
N PHE A 73 -18.29 -52.36 54.79
CA PHE A 73 -17.78 -53.66 54.32
C PHE A 73 -16.35 -53.55 53.75
N GLU A 74 -15.39 -54.03 54.54
CA GLU A 74 -14.01 -54.33 54.14
C GLU A 74 -13.97 -55.45 53.09
N GLY A 75 -13.16 -55.30 52.04
CA GLY A 75 -12.90 -56.39 51.10
C GLY A 75 -11.98 -56.00 49.95
N PHE A 76 -10.70 -56.36 50.11
CA PHE A 76 -9.67 -56.35 49.08
C PHE A 76 -10.16 -57.06 47.80
N ASP A 77 -10.14 -56.40 46.64
CA ASP A 77 -9.97 -57.10 45.37
C ASP A 77 -9.25 -56.21 44.34
N GLU A 78 -8.16 -56.80 43.86
CA GLU A 78 -7.16 -56.29 42.94
C GLU A 78 -7.79 -55.95 41.58
N ALA A 79 -7.76 -54.67 41.20
CA ALA A 79 -8.25 -54.23 39.89
C ALA A 79 -7.41 -54.88 38.77
N PRO A 80 -8.00 -55.67 37.86
CA PRO A 80 -7.25 -56.25 36.76
C PRO A 80 -6.87 -55.16 35.75
N GLU A 81 -5.58 -55.11 35.41
CA GLU A 81 -5.04 -54.25 34.36
C GLU A 81 -5.86 -54.36 33.06
N PRO A 82 -6.13 -53.25 32.35
CA PRO A 82 -6.90 -53.29 31.11
C PRO A 82 -6.07 -53.96 30.01
N VAL A 83 -6.44 -55.20 29.66
CA VAL A 83 -5.84 -55.94 28.54
C VAL A 83 -6.01 -55.14 27.25
N VAL A 84 -4.89 -54.63 26.71
CA VAL A 84 -4.85 -53.84 25.46
C VAL A 84 -5.25 -54.73 24.28
N LYS A 85 -6.48 -54.58 23.79
CA LYS A 85 -6.94 -55.23 22.56
C LYS A 85 -6.30 -54.54 21.34
N PRO A 86 -5.78 -55.28 20.34
CA PRO A 86 -5.20 -54.67 19.15
C PRO A 86 -6.29 -53.94 18.34
N LYS A 87 -6.06 -52.65 18.04
CA LYS A 87 -6.90 -51.87 17.12
C LYS A 87 -6.66 -52.34 15.68
N VAL A 88 -7.64 -53.04 15.11
CA VAL A 88 -7.62 -53.43 13.69
C VAL A 88 -8.10 -52.24 12.84
N VAL A 89 -7.17 -51.56 12.17
CA VAL A 89 -7.51 -50.55 11.15
C VAL A 89 -7.92 -51.27 9.88
N ARG A 90 -9.22 -51.33 9.62
CA ARG A 90 -9.74 -51.75 8.31
C ARG A 90 -9.65 -50.55 7.37
N LEU A 91 -8.68 -50.57 6.47
CA LEU A 91 -8.69 -49.69 5.31
C LEU A 91 -9.87 -50.12 4.45
N ASN A 92 -11.00 -49.44 4.61
CA ASN A 92 -12.08 -49.53 3.65
C ASN A 92 -11.52 -48.95 2.34
N LEU A 93 -10.98 -49.81 1.47
CA LEU A 93 -10.88 -49.53 0.03
C LEU A 93 -12.31 -49.50 -0.54
N GLY A 94 -13.14 -48.63 0.03
CA GLY A 94 -14.43 -48.29 -0.51
C GLY A 94 -14.17 -47.69 -1.88
N SER A 95 -14.76 -48.32 -2.88
CA SER A 95 -14.88 -47.91 -4.28
C SER A 95 -15.56 -46.52 -4.47
N GLY A 96 -15.45 -45.60 -3.51
CA GLY A 96 -16.18 -44.33 -3.45
C GLY A 96 -15.30 -43.08 -3.45
N SER A 97 -13.97 -43.21 -3.46
CA SER A 97 -13.11 -42.05 -3.76
C SER A 97 -13.05 -41.86 -5.28
N PRO A 98 -13.51 -40.73 -5.84
CA PRO A 98 -13.37 -40.49 -7.27
C PRO A 98 -11.88 -40.55 -7.62
N PRO A 99 -11.50 -41.21 -8.73
CA PRO A 99 -10.11 -41.28 -9.13
C PRO A 99 -9.54 -39.87 -9.22
N PRO A 100 -8.29 -39.64 -8.75
CA PRO A 100 -7.70 -38.31 -8.77
C PRO A 100 -7.77 -37.77 -10.19
N ILE A 101 -8.38 -36.59 -10.35
CA ILE A 101 -8.58 -35.96 -11.64
C ILE A 101 -7.21 -35.49 -12.13
N THR A 102 -6.52 -36.37 -12.87
CA THR A 102 -5.21 -36.04 -13.44
C THR A 102 -5.33 -34.90 -14.44
N THR A 103 -4.45 -33.92 -14.34
CA THR A 103 -4.44 -32.81 -15.30
C THR A 103 -4.01 -33.32 -16.68
N LYS A 104 -4.44 -32.65 -17.77
CA LYS A 104 -4.03 -33.01 -19.14
C LYS A 104 -2.49 -33.08 -19.32
N LYS A 105 -1.75 -32.38 -18.46
CA LYS A 105 -0.28 -32.36 -18.44
C LYS A 105 0.29 -33.62 -17.78
N GLU A 106 -0.24 -34.04 -16.63
CA GLU A 106 0.14 -35.30 -15.97
C GLU A 106 -0.15 -36.52 -16.84
N ARG A 107 -1.30 -36.53 -17.52
CA ARG A 107 -1.65 -37.62 -18.44
C ARG A 107 -0.69 -37.75 -19.62
N LYS A 108 -0.09 -36.64 -20.08
CA LYS A 108 0.95 -36.64 -21.11
C LYS A 108 2.28 -37.11 -20.54
N LEU A 109 2.67 -36.66 -19.34
CA LEU A 109 3.89 -37.11 -18.67
C LEU A 109 3.87 -38.62 -18.38
N ALA A 110 2.76 -39.14 -17.85
CA ALA A 110 2.59 -40.57 -17.60
C ALA A 110 2.66 -41.40 -18.89
N ARG A 111 2.15 -40.89 -20.01
CA ARG A 111 2.22 -41.54 -21.33
C ARG A 111 3.61 -41.52 -21.96
N LEU A 112 4.48 -40.59 -21.56
CA LEU A 112 5.83 -40.47 -22.11
C LEU A 112 6.81 -41.51 -21.52
N GLY A 113 6.40 -42.26 -20.48
CA GLY A 113 7.19 -43.36 -19.91
C GLY A 113 8.54 -42.94 -19.31
N ARG A 114 8.80 -41.63 -19.22
CA ARG A 114 10.06 -41.04 -18.76
C ARG A 114 9.83 -40.34 -17.42
N ALA A 115 10.66 -40.66 -16.44
CA ALA A 115 10.70 -39.92 -15.19
C ALA A 115 11.23 -38.50 -15.46
N PRO A 116 10.59 -37.43 -14.95
CA PRO A 116 11.10 -36.08 -15.08
C PRO A 116 12.45 -35.98 -14.38
N THR A 117 13.44 -35.38 -15.05
CA THR A 117 14.76 -35.16 -14.48
C THR A 117 14.74 -33.97 -13.52
N LEU A 118 15.64 -33.94 -12.53
CA LEU A 118 15.74 -32.83 -11.57
C LEU A 118 15.93 -31.48 -12.28
N ALA A 119 16.74 -31.46 -13.34
CA ALA A 119 16.95 -30.27 -14.16
C ALA A 119 15.64 -29.77 -14.84
N GLU A 120 14.80 -30.68 -15.34
CA GLU A 120 13.52 -30.32 -15.96
C GLU A 120 12.50 -29.78 -14.94
N ILE A 121 12.61 -30.18 -13.66
CA ILE A 121 11.76 -29.67 -12.58
C ILE A 121 12.17 -28.23 -12.23
N GLU A 122 13.47 -28.00 -12.06
CA GLU A 122 14.00 -26.64 -11.81
C GLU A 122 13.68 -25.67 -12.95
N GLU A 123 13.76 -26.12 -14.21
CA GLU A 123 13.39 -25.29 -15.35
C GLU A 123 11.90 -24.92 -15.35
N LYS A 124 11.02 -25.86 -14.98
CA LYS A 124 9.59 -25.60 -14.85
C LYS A 124 9.30 -24.61 -13.73
N GLU A 125 9.97 -24.71 -12.58
CA GLU A 125 9.85 -23.76 -11.48
C GLU A 125 10.35 -22.36 -11.87
N ARG A 126 11.44 -22.27 -12.62
CA ARG A 126 11.95 -21.02 -13.18
C ARG A 126 10.98 -20.41 -14.19
N VAL A 127 10.27 -21.22 -14.98
CA VAL A 127 9.25 -20.72 -15.92
C VAL A 127 7.99 -20.27 -15.18
N LEU A 128 7.52 -21.04 -14.18
CA LEU A 128 6.36 -20.69 -13.36
C LEU A 128 6.60 -19.38 -12.59
N SER A 129 7.76 -19.24 -11.94
CA SER A 129 8.13 -18.00 -11.24
C SER A 129 8.24 -16.78 -12.17
N LYS A 130 8.63 -16.97 -13.44
CA LYS A 130 8.62 -15.90 -14.45
C LYS A 130 7.20 -15.54 -14.88
N ILE A 131 6.30 -16.53 -14.99
CA ILE A 131 4.89 -16.31 -15.35
C ILE A 131 4.17 -15.59 -14.21
N THR A 132 4.36 -16.00 -12.96
CA THR A 132 3.73 -15.33 -11.80
C THR A 132 4.19 -13.89 -11.66
N LYS A 133 5.50 -13.60 -11.82
CA LYS A 133 6.02 -12.23 -11.83
C LYS A 133 5.43 -11.37 -12.97
N LYS A 134 5.25 -11.96 -14.15
CA LYS A 134 4.61 -11.27 -15.29
C LYS A 134 3.12 -11.03 -15.05
N GLN A 135 2.42 -12.00 -14.48
CA GLN A 135 1.01 -11.86 -14.12
C GLN A 135 0.81 -10.83 -13.01
N GLN A 136 1.69 -10.77 -11.99
CA GLN A 136 1.66 -9.72 -10.99
C GLN A 136 1.92 -8.33 -11.59
N ALA A 137 2.86 -8.22 -12.53
CA ALA A 137 3.12 -6.96 -13.22
C ALA A 137 2.02 -6.57 -14.22
N GLN A 138 1.25 -7.54 -14.73
CA GLN A 138 0.06 -7.30 -15.56
C GLN A 138 -1.14 -6.91 -14.69
N ALA A 139 -1.39 -7.63 -13.60
CA ALA A 139 -2.42 -7.31 -12.62
C ALA A 139 -2.22 -5.90 -12.04
N ALA A 140 -0.98 -5.51 -11.68
CA ALA A 140 -0.71 -4.15 -11.22
C ALA A 140 -1.01 -3.09 -12.29
N LYS A 141 -0.79 -3.40 -13.57
CA LYS A 141 -1.15 -2.49 -14.67
C LYS A 141 -2.64 -2.46 -14.94
N GLU A 142 -3.31 -3.60 -14.87
CA GLU A 142 -4.76 -3.72 -15.01
C GLU A 142 -5.46 -2.99 -13.84
N ASP A 143 -4.92 -3.10 -12.63
CA ASP A 143 -5.39 -2.33 -11.47
C ASP A 143 -5.17 -0.84 -11.67
N ASP A 144 -3.98 -0.40 -12.11
CA ASP A 144 -3.74 1.01 -12.45
C ASP A 144 -4.69 1.50 -13.56
N ASP A 145 -4.92 0.70 -14.62
CA ASP A 145 -5.85 1.01 -15.71
C ASP A 145 -7.31 1.05 -15.21
N ASN A 146 -7.69 0.16 -14.29
CA ASN A 146 -9.01 0.14 -13.66
C ASN A 146 -9.21 1.37 -12.76
N LEU A 147 -8.20 1.77 -11.98
CA LEU A 147 -8.19 3.00 -11.19
C LEU A 147 -8.21 4.25 -12.07
N GLU A 148 -7.52 4.22 -13.22
CA GLU A 148 -7.53 5.30 -14.22
C GLU A 148 -8.88 5.44 -14.91
N ASN A 149 -9.62 4.33 -15.07
CA ASN A 149 -10.97 4.33 -15.64
C ASN A 149 -12.06 4.60 -14.59
N ASP A 150 -11.81 4.33 -13.30
CA ASP A 150 -12.75 4.61 -12.24
C ASP A 150 -12.76 6.11 -11.85
N VAL A 151 -13.63 6.85 -12.54
CA VAL A 151 -13.86 8.27 -12.31
C VAL A 151 -14.41 8.53 -10.90
N LYS A 152 -15.19 7.62 -10.31
CA LYS A 152 -15.75 7.83 -8.97
C LYS A 152 -14.64 7.73 -7.92
N LEU A 153 -13.81 6.69 -7.99
CA LEU A 153 -12.69 6.51 -7.08
C LEU A 153 -11.65 7.64 -7.21
N GLN A 154 -11.34 8.07 -8.43
CA GLN A 154 -10.45 9.23 -8.62
C GLN A 154 -10.99 10.52 -7.99
N ARG A 155 -12.29 10.76 -8.11
CA ARG A 155 -12.93 11.92 -7.46
C ARG A 155 -12.80 11.80 -5.94
N LEU A 156 -13.11 10.62 -5.38
CA LEU A 156 -12.98 10.36 -3.95
C LEU A 156 -11.55 10.60 -3.46
N LEU A 157 -10.53 10.05 -4.15
CA LEU A 157 -9.13 10.23 -3.76
C LEU A 157 -8.69 11.70 -3.82
N LYS A 158 -9.05 12.43 -4.87
CA LYS A 158 -8.71 13.86 -5.05
C LYS A 158 -9.46 14.77 -4.08
N GLU A 159 -10.70 14.42 -3.75
CA GLU A 159 -11.60 15.23 -2.92
C GLU A 159 -11.59 14.81 -1.44
N SER A 160 -10.92 13.70 -1.10
CA SER A 160 -10.78 13.15 0.27
C SER A 160 -10.43 14.22 1.31
N HIS A 161 -9.48 15.10 1.00
CA HIS A 161 -9.05 16.17 1.90
C HIS A 161 -10.10 17.29 2.04
N ILE A 162 -10.97 17.47 1.05
CA ILE A 162 -12.10 18.40 1.13
C ILE A 162 -13.20 17.80 2.02
N LEU A 163 -13.50 16.51 1.84
CA LEU A 163 -14.52 15.78 2.60
C LEU A 163 -14.12 15.57 4.07
N ALA A 164 -12.87 15.20 4.33
CA ALA A 164 -12.32 14.99 5.67
C ALA A 164 -12.30 16.26 6.53
N SER A 165 -12.46 17.45 5.93
CA SER A 165 -12.55 18.69 6.70
C SER A 165 -13.96 18.99 7.24
N GLN A 166 -14.97 18.30 6.70
CA GLN A 166 -16.37 18.45 7.09
C GLN A 166 -16.82 17.36 8.06
N LEU A 167 -16.18 16.19 7.99
CA LEU A 167 -16.39 15.07 8.90
C LEU A 167 -15.38 15.20 10.05
N GLU A 168 -15.84 15.05 11.29
CA GLU A 168 -14.96 15.06 12.48
C GLU A 168 -14.10 13.79 12.57
N TYR A 169 -14.43 12.77 11.78
CA TYR A 169 -13.73 11.50 11.71
C TYR A 169 -12.51 11.57 10.79
N SER A 170 -11.43 10.91 11.19
CA SER A 170 -10.16 10.83 10.46
C SER A 170 -9.90 9.38 10.04
N GLY A 171 -9.45 9.16 8.80
CA GLY A 171 -8.99 7.85 8.33
C GLY A 171 -10.08 7.00 7.67
N ALA A 172 -10.13 5.71 8.01
CA ALA A 172 -10.99 4.70 7.37
C ALA A 172 -12.49 4.98 7.54
N ASP A 173 -12.89 5.62 8.65
CA ASP A 173 -14.28 6.00 8.89
C ASP A 173 -14.81 7.01 7.87
N VAL A 174 -13.95 7.91 7.40
CA VAL A 174 -14.31 8.84 6.31
C VAL A 174 -14.63 8.05 5.06
N THR A 175 -13.86 7.01 4.73
CA THR A 175 -14.11 6.23 3.51
C THR A 175 -15.43 5.47 3.59
N LEU A 176 -15.74 4.83 4.72
CA LEU A 176 -16.99 4.06 4.88
C LEU A 176 -18.22 4.97 4.82
N GLN A 177 -18.19 6.13 5.47
CA GLN A 177 -19.31 7.07 5.45
C GLN A 177 -19.41 7.85 4.13
N THR A 178 -18.30 8.07 3.40
CA THR A 178 -18.30 8.82 2.14
C THR A 178 -18.58 7.99 0.90
N ILE A 179 -18.44 6.66 0.96
CA ILE A 179 -18.82 5.76 -0.14
C ILE A 179 -20.32 5.88 -0.44
N ASP A 180 -21.16 6.04 0.59
CA ASP A 180 -22.60 6.22 0.46
C ASP A 180 -23.04 7.70 0.39
N TYR A 181 -22.10 8.64 0.59
CA TYR A 181 -22.38 10.07 0.56
C TYR A 181 -22.38 10.59 -0.88
N GLU A 182 -23.39 10.20 -1.65
CA GLU A 182 -23.50 10.56 -3.08
C GLU A 182 -23.56 12.08 -3.31
N ASP A 183 -23.92 12.87 -2.30
CA ASP A 183 -23.96 14.33 -2.39
C ASP A 183 -23.33 15.03 -1.16
N PRO A 184 -22.04 15.45 -1.21
CA PRO A 184 -21.49 16.35 -0.22
C PRO A 184 -22.36 17.61 -0.15
N THR A 185 -22.78 18.03 1.04
CA THR A 185 -23.71 19.15 1.20
C THR A 185 -22.97 20.48 1.38
N GLY A 186 -23.62 21.59 0.99
CA GLY A 186 -23.16 22.95 1.26
C GLY A 186 -21.78 23.33 0.70
N LYS A 187 -20.85 23.70 1.59
CA LYS A 187 -19.51 24.21 1.23
C LYS A 187 -18.62 23.12 0.63
N ALA A 188 -18.74 21.88 1.11
CA ALA A 188 -18.02 20.73 0.57
C ALA A 188 -18.44 20.46 -0.88
N ARG A 189 -19.75 20.54 -1.17
CA ARG A 189 -20.28 20.43 -2.55
C ARG A 189 -19.61 21.40 -3.49
N ARG A 190 -19.62 22.69 -3.12
CA ARG A 190 -19.07 23.76 -3.94
C ARG A 190 -17.58 23.54 -4.21
N ARG A 191 -16.81 23.12 -3.20
CA ARG A 191 -15.38 22.85 -3.35
C ARG A 191 -15.08 21.62 -4.19
N ALA A 192 -15.84 20.54 -4.01
CA ALA A 192 -15.75 19.36 -4.85
C ALA A 192 -16.05 19.72 -6.31
N LEU A 193 -17.13 20.46 -6.58
CA LEU A 193 -17.47 20.94 -7.92
C LEU A 193 -16.39 21.86 -8.49
N ASP A 194 -15.88 22.84 -7.72
CA ASP A 194 -14.80 23.72 -8.16
C ASP A 194 -13.53 22.91 -8.48
N SER A 195 -13.18 21.91 -7.66
CA SER A 195 -12.05 21.01 -7.91
C SER A 195 -12.24 20.21 -9.21
N ARG A 196 -13.43 19.63 -9.43
CA ARG A 196 -13.79 18.91 -10.67
C ARG A 196 -13.67 19.82 -11.88
N ILE A 197 -14.27 21.01 -11.83
CA ILE A 197 -14.21 21.99 -12.93
C ILE A 197 -12.77 22.40 -13.22
N ARG A 198 -11.93 22.63 -12.19
CA ARG A 198 -10.51 22.95 -12.38
C ARG A 198 -9.74 21.79 -13.00
N SER A 199 -10.00 20.56 -12.60
CA SER A 199 -9.33 19.38 -13.16
C SER A 199 -9.65 19.21 -14.66
N ILE A 200 -10.90 19.41 -15.05
CA ILE A 200 -11.33 19.38 -16.46
C ILE A 200 -10.74 20.58 -17.21
N ALA A 201 -10.80 21.77 -16.62
CA ALA A 201 -10.27 22.99 -17.22
C ALA A 201 -8.74 22.95 -17.36
N ALA A 202 -8.02 22.19 -16.54
CA ALA A 202 -6.56 22.07 -16.60
C ALA A 202 -6.06 21.51 -17.93
N LEU A 203 -6.86 20.67 -18.60
CA LEU A 203 -6.52 20.08 -19.90
C LEU A 203 -6.45 21.14 -21.01
N ASN A 204 -7.37 22.10 -21.01
CA ASN A 204 -7.52 23.08 -22.09
C ASN A 204 -7.03 24.48 -21.71
N SER A 205 -6.81 24.76 -20.43
CA SER A 205 -6.42 26.09 -19.96
C SER A 205 -4.89 26.27 -19.96
N SER A 206 -4.44 27.41 -20.49
CA SER A 206 -3.04 27.83 -20.42
C SER A 206 -2.52 27.97 -18.98
N THR A 207 -3.41 28.09 -18.00
CA THR A 207 -3.09 28.26 -16.58
C THR A 207 -3.15 26.95 -15.78
N GLY A 208 -3.40 25.81 -16.43
CA GLY A 208 -3.41 24.50 -15.75
C GLY A 208 -4.52 24.35 -14.71
N GLY A 209 -5.69 24.93 -14.98
CA GLY A 209 -6.89 24.83 -14.14
C GLY A 209 -7.00 25.93 -13.09
N LEU A 210 -5.98 26.77 -12.93
CA LEU A 210 -6.00 27.92 -12.02
C LEU A 210 -6.70 29.13 -12.67
N PRO A 211 -7.31 30.02 -11.87
CA PRO A 211 -7.89 31.24 -12.39
C PRO A 211 -6.81 32.11 -13.06
N LYS A 212 -7.15 32.74 -14.20
CA LYS A 212 -6.23 33.61 -14.95
C LYS A 212 -5.67 34.77 -14.11
N LYS A 213 -6.47 35.26 -13.17
CA LYS A 213 -6.11 36.31 -12.22
C LYS A 213 -6.50 35.83 -10.82
N LEU A 214 -5.61 36.06 -9.86
CA LEU A 214 -5.90 35.85 -8.45
C LEU A 214 -6.91 36.89 -7.97
N GLU A 215 -7.57 36.59 -6.85
CA GLU A 215 -8.43 37.54 -6.13
C GLU A 215 -7.66 38.83 -5.82
N SER A 216 -8.28 39.98 -6.07
CA SER A 216 -7.66 41.28 -5.80
C SER A 216 -7.50 41.46 -4.30
N MET A 217 -6.25 41.60 -3.85
CA MET A 217 -5.91 41.80 -2.44
C MET A 217 -4.83 42.87 -2.30
N PRO A 218 -4.87 43.68 -1.22
CA PRO A 218 -3.78 44.60 -0.90
C PRO A 218 -2.43 43.87 -0.77
N MET A 219 -1.36 44.52 -1.21
CA MET A 219 -0.04 43.88 -1.30
C MET A 219 0.47 43.40 0.08
N HIS A 220 0.30 44.20 1.12
CA HIS A 220 0.74 43.88 2.48
C HIS A 220 -0.02 42.68 3.04
N ALA A 221 -1.35 42.64 2.86
CA ALA A 221 -2.18 41.50 3.27
C ALA A 221 -1.77 40.21 2.55
N ARG A 222 -1.58 40.26 1.23
CA ARG A 222 -1.16 39.10 0.44
C ARG A 222 0.23 38.60 0.87
N LYS A 223 1.20 39.50 1.07
CA LYS A 223 2.54 39.16 1.57
C LYS A 223 2.47 38.54 2.97
N GLY A 224 1.63 39.08 3.86
CA GLY A 224 1.40 38.55 5.21
C GLY A 224 0.84 37.14 5.19
N MET A 225 -0.18 36.88 4.36
CA MET A 225 -0.74 35.54 4.19
C MET A 225 0.28 34.54 3.65
N ILE A 226 1.09 34.94 2.65
CA ILE A 226 2.17 34.09 2.11
C ILE A 226 3.19 33.75 3.19
N LYS A 227 3.64 34.75 3.97
CA LYS A 227 4.65 34.56 5.02
C LYS A 227 4.14 33.65 6.14
N SER A 228 2.94 33.93 6.67
CA SER A 228 2.32 33.10 7.70
C SER A 228 2.14 31.66 7.23
N ARG A 229 1.72 31.47 5.98
CA ARG A 229 1.57 30.14 5.39
C ARG A 229 2.92 29.41 5.25
N GLN A 230 3.96 30.09 4.79
CA GLN A 230 5.30 29.52 4.72
C GLN A 230 5.84 29.13 6.09
N GLN A 231 5.61 29.94 7.12
CA GLN A 231 6.00 29.63 8.49
C GLN A 231 5.30 28.37 9.01
N LYS A 232 3.97 28.27 8.83
CA LYS A 232 3.21 27.08 9.22
C LYS A 232 3.66 25.82 8.50
N ILE A 233 3.96 25.92 7.20
CA ILE A 233 4.47 24.79 6.41
C ILE A 233 5.86 24.38 6.89
N ALA A 234 6.75 25.35 7.13
CA ALA A 234 8.10 25.06 7.63
C ALA A 234 8.06 24.38 9.00
N GLN A 235 7.26 24.89 9.94
CA GLN A 235 7.05 24.26 11.25
C GLN A 235 6.52 22.84 11.11
N PHE A 236 5.48 22.62 10.29
CA PHE A 236 4.91 21.30 10.05
C PHE A 236 5.91 20.31 9.41
N GLU A 237 6.73 20.78 8.47
CA GLU A 237 7.75 19.96 7.82
C GLU A 237 8.92 19.64 8.76
N GLU A 238 9.33 20.59 9.61
CA GLU A 238 10.34 20.39 10.65
C GLU A 238 9.87 19.42 11.73
N GLU A 239 8.66 19.59 12.24
CA GLU A 239 8.03 18.69 13.22
C GLU A 239 7.91 17.27 12.67
N ALA A 240 7.40 17.11 11.45
CA ALA A 240 7.30 15.80 10.81
C ALA A 240 8.68 15.16 10.60
N LYS A 241 9.69 15.95 10.21
CA LYS A 241 11.06 15.45 10.05
C LYS A 241 11.67 15.01 11.39
N ASN A 242 11.44 15.78 12.45
CA ASN A 242 11.93 15.45 13.80
C ASN A 242 11.23 14.22 14.37
N ALA A 243 9.94 14.03 14.07
CA ALA A 243 9.15 12.87 14.46
C ALA A 243 9.38 11.63 13.55
N GLY A 244 10.15 11.75 12.47
CA GLY A 244 10.34 10.65 11.51
C GLY A 244 9.13 10.34 10.64
N ILE A 245 8.16 11.25 10.55
CA ILE A 245 6.94 11.10 9.73
C ILE A 245 7.24 11.47 8.28
N VAL A 246 6.93 10.56 7.35
CA VAL A 246 7.13 10.78 5.92
C VAL A 246 5.96 11.56 5.32
N LEU A 247 6.24 12.76 4.80
CA LEU A 247 5.27 13.61 4.10
C LEU A 247 5.29 13.38 2.58
N SER A 248 4.15 13.65 1.92
CA SER A 248 4.07 13.64 0.46
C SER A 248 4.95 14.72 -0.19
N LYS A 249 5.58 14.41 -1.31
CA LYS A 249 6.52 15.32 -1.99
C LYS A 249 5.77 16.40 -2.78
N VAL A 250 6.22 17.65 -2.68
CA VAL A 250 5.72 18.79 -3.46
C VAL A 250 6.74 19.24 -4.52
N LYS A 251 6.28 19.90 -5.59
CA LYS A 251 7.18 20.44 -6.62
C LYS A 251 7.96 21.65 -6.09
N LYS A 252 9.17 21.88 -6.61
CA LYS A 252 9.98 23.03 -6.22
C LYS A 252 9.25 24.34 -6.54
N GLY A 253 9.05 25.16 -5.52
CA GLY A 253 8.36 26.46 -5.61
C GLY A 253 6.85 26.41 -5.34
N GLU A 254 6.28 25.20 -5.28
CA GLU A 254 4.92 24.97 -4.81
C GLU A 254 4.89 24.88 -3.28
N LEU A 255 3.83 25.40 -2.68
CA LEU A 255 3.62 25.33 -1.24
C LEU A 255 2.74 24.13 -0.92
N ARG A 256 3.04 23.42 0.17
CA ARG A 256 2.16 22.36 0.68
C ARG A 256 0.81 22.96 1.09
N ASP A 257 -0.27 22.27 0.73
CA ASP A 257 -1.61 22.67 1.11
C ASP A 257 -2.02 21.94 2.40
N LEU A 258 -1.76 22.55 3.56
CA LEU A 258 -2.16 22.00 4.87
C LEU A 258 -3.67 22.15 5.17
N ASN A 259 -4.33 23.08 4.49
CA ASN A 259 -5.70 23.49 4.74
C ASN A 259 -6.62 23.23 3.53
N ILE A 260 -6.35 22.18 2.75
CA ILE A 260 -7.32 21.71 1.74
C ILE A 260 -8.64 21.45 2.46
N GLY A 261 -9.76 21.90 1.88
CA GLY A 261 -11.08 21.72 2.50
C GLY A 261 -11.51 22.80 3.51
N LYS A 262 -10.59 23.45 4.22
CA LYS A 262 -10.93 24.48 5.23
C LYS A 262 -11.27 25.86 4.62
N GLY A 263 -12.35 26.49 5.10
CA GLY A 263 -12.79 27.87 4.75
C GLY A 263 -13.85 27.98 3.63
N SER A 264 -14.16 29.21 3.18
CA SER A 264 -15.11 29.43 2.07
C SER A 264 -14.44 29.41 0.69
N THR A 265 -13.30 30.10 0.51
CA THR A 265 -12.53 30.15 -0.74
C THR A 265 -11.23 29.35 -0.67
N LEU A 266 -10.81 28.79 -1.80
CA LEU A 266 -9.54 28.08 -1.90
C LEU A 266 -8.39 29.06 -1.70
N ALA A 267 -7.38 28.67 -0.92
CA ALA A 267 -6.21 29.50 -0.68
C ALA A 267 -5.44 29.79 -1.98
N SER A 268 -5.50 28.88 -2.95
CA SER A 268 -4.91 29.02 -4.28
C SER A 268 -5.52 30.16 -5.10
N ASP A 269 -6.76 30.58 -4.84
CA ASP A 269 -7.38 31.70 -5.56
C ASP A 269 -6.85 33.06 -5.08
N ARG A 270 -6.48 33.14 -3.80
CA ARG A 270 -5.97 34.36 -3.16
C ARG A 270 -4.46 34.52 -3.31
N ILE A 271 -3.74 33.42 -3.09
CA ILE A 271 -2.28 33.41 -2.96
C ILE A 271 -1.60 32.75 -4.16
N GLY A 272 -2.32 31.92 -4.92
CA GLY A 272 -1.72 30.99 -5.87
C GLY A 272 -1.19 29.73 -5.19
N THR A 273 -0.61 28.84 -6.00
CA THR A 273 -0.01 27.57 -5.55
C THR A 273 1.40 27.74 -4.98
N GLY A 274 2.04 28.89 -5.20
CA GLY A 274 3.36 29.16 -4.67
C GLY A 274 4.10 30.27 -5.42
N LYS A 275 5.41 30.34 -5.20
CA LYS A 275 6.28 31.29 -5.91
C LYS A 275 6.54 30.75 -7.31
N LYS A 276 6.08 31.46 -8.35
CA LYS A 276 6.37 31.11 -9.73
C LYS A 276 7.88 31.22 -9.98
N VAL A 277 8.56 30.09 -10.00
CA VAL A 277 9.98 30.04 -10.40
C VAL A 277 10.02 30.12 -11.92
N GLU A 278 10.49 31.25 -12.43
CA GLU A 278 10.74 31.38 -13.86
C GLU A 278 11.86 30.43 -14.27
N LYS A 279 11.59 29.57 -15.26
CA LYS A 279 12.61 28.72 -15.88
C LYS A 279 13.48 29.59 -16.78
N ARG A 280 14.34 30.41 -16.17
CA ARG A 280 15.34 31.19 -16.91
C ARG A 280 16.52 30.29 -17.20
N ILE A 281 16.88 30.20 -18.47
CA ILE A 281 18.13 29.57 -18.89
C ILE A 281 19.26 30.51 -18.44
N ARG A 282 20.30 29.96 -17.81
CA ARG A 282 21.49 30.75 -17.43
C ARG A 282 22.03 31.45 -18.67
N ASP A 283 22.30 32.75 -18.57
CA ASP A 283 23.01 33.45 -19.62
C ASP A 283 24.39 32.81 -19.80
N ARG A 284 24.65 32.32 -21.01
CA ARG A 284 25.89 31.61 -21.36
C ARG A 284 26.98 32.58 -21.83
N GLY A 285 26.70 33.88 -21.87
CA GLY A 285 27.59 34.88 -22.42
C GLY A 285 27.75 34.76 -23.93
N LEU A 286 28.58 35.62 -24.50
CA LEU A 286 28.90 35.59 -25.93
C LEU A 286 29.89 34.47 -26.23
N LYS A 287 29.61 33.66 -27.25
CA LYS A 287 30.52 32.61 -27.71
C LYS A 287 31.63 33.24 -28.55
N ILE A 288 32.84 33.32 -28.00
CA ILE A 288 34.01 33.96 -28.65
C ILE A 288 34.71 33.00 -29.63
N ASN A 289 34.98 31.77 -29.22
CA ASN A 289 35.79 30.84 -30.01
C ASN A 289 34.92 29.99 -30.95
N GLY A 290 35.27 29.98 -32.24
CA GLY A 290 34.66 29.12 -33.27
C GLY A 290 35.41 27.81 -33.53
N VAL A 291 36.69 27.72 -33.14
CA VAL A 291 37.57 26.58 -33.39
C VAL A 291 37.77 25.74 -32.14
N GLY A 292 37.68 24.41 -32.29
CA GLY A 292 37.91 23.47 -31.19
C GLY A 292 36.84 23.46 -30.09
N ARG A 293 37.06 22.60 -29.09
CA ARG A 293 36.23 22.48 -27.89
C ARG A 293 37.00 23.01 -26.69
N ALA A 294 36.45 24.02 -26.02
CA ALA A 294 36.97 24.51 -24.75
C ALA A 294 36.63 23.49 -23.65
N THR A 295 37.65 22.81 -23.14
CA THR A 295 37.56 21.88 -22.02
C THR A 295 38.30 22.43 -20.81
N ARG A 296 38.23 21.74 -19.66
CA ARG A 296 39.00 22.14 -18.47
C ARG A 296 40.53 22.14 -18.71
N ASN A 297 41.02 21.30 -19.62
CA ASN A 297 42.45 21.14 -19.93
C ASN A 297 42.93 22.09 -21.06
N GLY A 298 42.08 23.00 -21.52
CA GLY A 298 42.37 23.92 -22.62
C GLY A 298 41.50 23.70 -23.86
N ILE A 299 41.92 24.30 -24.98
CA ILE A 299 41.22 24.20 -26.27
C ILE A 299 41.71 22.97 -27.01
N VAL A 300 40.82 22.00 -27.20
CA VAL A 300 41.11 20.80 -28.00
C VAL A 300 40.67 21.07 -29.43
N ILE A 301 41.65 21.17 -30.34
CA ILE A 301 41.41 21.35 -31.77
C ILE A 301 41.50 19.97 -32.43
N ALA A 302 40.46 19.59 -33.18
CA ALA A 302 40.47 18.33 -33.91
C ALA A 302 41.45 18.40 -35.08
N GLN A 303 42.11 17.29 -35.41
CA GLN A 303 43.03 17.23 -36.54
C GLN A 303 42.38 17.73 -37.85
N ALA A 304 41.11 17.39 -38.08
CA ALA A 304 40.36 17.87 -39.24
C ALA A 304 40.16 19.40 -39.29
N ASP A 305 40.15 20.09 -38.15
CA ASP A 305 40.09 21.55 -38.10
C ASP A 305 41.49 22.16 -38.30
N ILE A 306 42.54 21.50 -37.78
CA ILE A 306 43.95 21.86 -38.03
C ILE A 306 44.25 21.76 -39.53
N ASP A 307 43.90 20.65 -40.17
CA ASP A 307 44.14 20.41 -41.60
C ASP A 307 43.37 21.42 -42.47
N ARG A 308 42.14 21.77 -42.08
CA ARG A 308 41.31 22.77 -42.76
C ARG A 308 41.91 24.17 -42.70
N ILE A 309 42.43 24.58 -41.55
CA ILE A 309 43.01 25.91 -41.33
C ILE A 309 44.41 26.01 -41.95
N ASN A 310 45.22 24.97 -41.83
CA ASN A 310 46.58 24.92 -42.36
C ASN A 310 46.64 24.76 -43.89
N GLY A 311 45.49 24.60 -44.55
CA GLY A 311 45.42 24.63 -46.01
C GLY A 311 46.04 23.41 -46.69
N SER A 312 46.06 22.23 -46.05
CA SER A 312 46.44 20.97 -46.72
C SER A 312 45.37 20.46 -47.69
N LEU A 313 44.75 21.37 -48.44
CA LEU A 313 44.07 21.06 -49.69
C LEU A 313 45.11 20.88 -50.80
N ARG A 314 45.94 19.83 -50.68
CA ARG A 314 46.56 19.21 -51.85
C ARG A 314 45.76 17.96 -52.21
N GLY A 315 44.75 18.17 -53.06
CA GLY A 315 44.30 17.21 -54.08
C GLY A 315 43.61 15.94 -53.61
N GLY A 316 42.28 15.92 -53.68
CA GLY A 316 41.48 14.71 -53.56
C GLY A 316 40.09 14.87 -54.18
N ARG A 317 40.03 15.01 -55.50
CA ARG A 317 38.80 14.96 -56.30
C ARG A 317 38.29 13.51 -56.32
N GLY A 318 37.05 13.27 -55.88
CA GLY A 318 36.27 12.08 -56.29
C GLY A 318 36.05 11.00 -55.24
N GLY A 319 34.81 10.87 -54.80
CA GLY A 319 34.30 9.75 -54.01
C GLY A 319 32.80 9.55 -54.24
N ARG A 320 32.41 9.49 -55.51
CA ARG A 320 31.08 9.04 -55.93
C ARG A 320 31.10 7.51 -55.86
N GLY A 321 30.39 6.91 -54.90
CA GLY A 321 30.08 5.47 -54.91
C GLY A 321 30.04 4.83 -53.53
N GLY A 322 28.83 4.64 -52.99
CA GLY A 322 28.62 3.90 -51.75
C GLY A 322 27.15 3.81 -51.38
N ARG A 323 26.37 3.07 -52.17
CA ARG A 323 25.02 2.57 -51.82
C ARG A 323 25.03 1.99 -50.40
N GLY A 324 24.03 2.34 -49.57
CA GLY A 324 23.77 1.58 -48.34
C GLY A 324 22.97 2.33 -47.28
N GLY A 325 21.77 2.80 -47.59
CA GLY A 325 20.88 3.44 -46.61
C GLY A 325 19.43 3.03 -46.84
N ARG A 326 19.10 1.78 -46.50
CA ARG A 326 17.74 1.27 -46.35
C ARG A 326 16.94 2.17 -45.39
N GLY A 327 15.75 2.56 -45.82
CA GLY A 327 14.55 2.63 -44.97
C GLY A 327 14.51 3.70 -43.88
N GLY A 328 13.93 4.86 -44.19
CA GLY A 328 13.57 5.88 -43.22
C GLY A 328 12.34 6.66 -43.69
N ARG A 329 11.17 6.07 -43.43
CA ARG A 329 9.81 6.51 -43.75
C ARG A 329 9.54 7.91 -43.18
N GLU A 330 9.76 8.98 -43.94
CA GLU A 330 9.17 10.29 -43.65
C GLU A 330 7.69 10.28 -44.04
N GLY A 331 6.84 10.04 -43.04
CA GLY A 331 5.42 10.33 -43.11
C GLY A 331 5.21 11.83 -43.29
N GLY A 332 4.51 12.19 -44.35
CA GLY A 332 4.26 13.55 -44.78
C GLY A 332 3.56 14.39 -43.71
N ARG A 333 4.08 15.61 -43.55
CA ARG A 333 3.36 16.73 -42.96
C ARG A 333 2.33 17.23 -43.96
N GLY A 334 1.08 16.76 -43.81
CA GLY A 334 -0.08 17.44 -44.36
C GLY A 334 -0.31 18.76 -43.61
N ARG A 335 0.08 19.87 -44.24
CA ARG A 335 -0.46 21.19 -43.93
C ARG A 335 -1.90 21.25 -44.43
N GLY A 336 -2.87 21.27 -43.53
CA GLY A 336 -4.24 21.66 -43.80
C GLY A 336 -4.60 22.86 -42.94
N ARG A 337 -4.50 24.06 -43.53
CA ARG A 337 -5.22 25.24 -43.05
C ARG A 337 -6.62 25.19 -43.66
N LYS A 338 -7.64 25.14 -42.83
CA LYS A 338 -8.88 25.91 -42.88
C LYS A 338 -9.58 25.71 -41.54
#